data_AF-A0A1F7NR38-F1
#
_entry.id   AF-A0A1F7NR38-F1
#
_cell.length_a   1.000
_cell.length_b   1.000
_cell.length_c   1.000
_cell.angle_alpha   90.00
_cell.angle_beta   90.00
_cell.angle_gamma   90.00
#
_symmetry.space_group_name_H-M   'P 1'
#
loop_
_entity.id
_entity.type
_entity.pdbx_description
1 polymer ?
#
loop_
_entity_poly.entity_id
_entity_poly.type
_entity_poly.pdbx_seq_one_letter_code
_entity_poly.pdbx_strand_id
1 'polypeptide(L)' 'MGTAIKKTISLPPGLAKEAEELARVEGKTLSAVIQDALRATRAARLKGEFRNIQGYWSRKAKEKGILTERELERYLR' A
#
# COMPACT_ATOMS: atom_id res chain seq x y z
N MET A 1 12.62 7.91 -18.98
CA MET A 1 11.24 7.50 -19.32
C MET A 1 11.14 6.00 -19.11
N GLY A 2 10.28 5.55 -18.20
CA GLY A 2 10.13 4.11 -17.92
C GLY A 2 9.49 3.38 -19.09
N THR A 3 10.01 2.21 -19.45
CA THR A 3 9.45 1.33 -20.47
C THR A 3 8.11 0.77 -20.00
N ALA A 4 7.01 1.40 -20.43
CA ALA A 4 5.68 0.90 -20.12
C ALA A 4 5.34 -0.31 -21.00
N ILE A 5 5.04 -1.45 -20.38
CA ILE A 5 4.61 -2.67 -21.09
C ILE A 5 3.08 -2.66 -21.17
N LYS A 6 2.54 -2.74 -22.39
CA LYS A 6 1.09 -2.83 -22.60
C LYS A 6 0.56 -4.15 -22.05
N LYS A 7 -0.56 -4.09 -21.34
CA LYS A 7 -1.28 -5.26 -20.82
C LYS A 7 -2.76 -5.08 -21.13
N THR A 8 -3.37 -6.14 -21.66
CA THR A 8 -4.81 -6.23 -21.83
C THR A 8 -5.40 -6.86 -20.58
N ILE A 9 -6.43 -6.22 -20.01
CA ILE A 9 -7.13 -6.71 -18.83
C ILE A 9 -8.63 -6.74 -19.11
N SER A 10 -9.34 -7.66 -18.47
CA SER A 10 -10.80 -7.64 -18.45
C SER A 10 -11.26 -6.98 -17.16
N LEU A 11 -12.21 -6.05 -17.27
CA LEU A 11 -12.84 -5.38 -16.13
C LEU A 11 -14.33 -5.71 -16.13
N PRO A 12 -14.96 -5.88 -14.95
CA PRO A 12 -16.42 -5.93 -14.85
C PRO A 12 -17.04 -4.69 -15.50
N PRO A 13 -18.21 -4.81 -16.18
CA PRO A 13 -18.80 -3.68 -16.92
C PRO A 13 -19.04 -2.43 -16.08
N GLY A 14 -19.44 -2.58 -14.82
CA GLY A 14 -19.62 -1.46 -13.90
C GLY A 14 -18.29 -0.74 -13.60
N LEU A 15 -17.26 -1.52 -13.25
CA LEU A 15 -15.94 -0.98 -12.94
C LEU A 15 -15.28 -0.31 -14.16
N ALA A 16 -15.50 -0.83 -15.36
CA ALA A 16 -15.03 -0.20 -16.60
C ALA A 16 -15.65 1.20 -16.78
N LYS A 17 -16.97 1.32 -16.60
CA LYS A 17 -17.68 2.61 -16.70
C LYS A 17 -17.22 3.60 -15.64
N GLU A 18 -17.07 3.15 -14.39
CA GLU A 18 -16.59 4.00 -13.30
C GLU A 18 -15.17 4.51 -13.56
N ALA A 19 -14.28 3.65 -14.06
CA ALA A 19 -12.91 4.03 -14.37
C ALA A 19 -12.82 5.00 -15.56
N GLU A 20 -13.66 4.84 -16.58
CA GLU A 20 -13.78 5.76 -17.71
C GLU A 20 -14.31 7.14 -17.27
N GLU A 21 -15.34 7.16 -16.44
CA GLU A 21 -15.90 8.41 -15.92
C GLU A 21 -14.89 9.13 -15.03
N LEU A 22 -14.19 8.40 -14.16
CA LEU A 22 -13.13 8.97 -13.33
C LEU A 22 -11.99 9.54 -14.18
N ALA A 23 -11.59 8.83 -15.25
CA ALA A 23 -10.58 9.32 -16.18
C ALA A 23 -11.03 10.63 -16.85
N ARG A 24 -12.30 10.72 -17.26
CA ARG A 24 -12.89 11.92 -17.84
C ARG A 24 -12.91 13.09 -16.86
N VAL A 25 -13.38 12.86 -15.64
CA VAL A 25 -13.47 13.89 -14.58
C VAL A 25 -12.09 14.40 -14.18
N GLU A 26 -11.11 13.51 -14.06
CA GLU A 26 -9.74 13.88 -13.68
C GLU A 26 -8.87 14.38 -14.85
N GLY A 27 -9.37 14.36 -16.09
CA GLY A 27 -8.58 14.72 -17.27
C GLY A 27 -7.41 13.77 -17.52
N LYS A 28 -7.53 12.50 -17.11
CA LYS A 28 -6.50 11.46 -17.21
C LYS A 28 -6.86 10.42 -18.27
N THR A 29 -5.88 9.59 -18.62
CA THR A 29 -6.15 8.37 -19.39
C THR A 29 -6.68 7.26 -18.47
N LEU A 30 -7.50 6.37 -19.01
CA LEU A 30 -7.96 5.16 -18.30
C LEU A 30 -6.78 4.35 -17.73
N SER A 31 -5.69 4.22 -18.50
CA SER A 31 -4.46 3.57 -18.04
C SER A 31 -3.84 4.26 -16.82
N ALA A 32 -3.87 5.59 -16.75
CA ALA A 32 -3.35 6.33 -15.60
C ALA A 32 -4.20 6.10 -14.34
N VAL A 33 -5.52 6.10 -14.48
CA VAL A 33 -6.46 5.78 -13.39
C VAL A 33 -6.20 4.36 -12.85
N ILE A 34 -6.06 3.38 -13.75
CA ILE A 34 -5.77 1.99 -13.36
C ILE A 34 -4.40 1.90 -12.66
N GLN A 35 -3.38 2.61 -13.17
CA GLN A 35 -2.06 2.64 -12.52
C GLN A 35 -2.12 3.26 -11.11
N ASP A 36 -2.87 4.34 -10.93
CA ASP A 36 -3.05 4.97 -9.62
C ASP A 36 -3.73 4.01 -8.63
N ALA A 37 -4.78 3.30 -9.07
CA ALA A 37 -5.45 2.28 -8.26
C ALA A 37 -4.50 1.14 -7.85
N LEU A 38 -3.64 0.67 -8.77
CA LEU A 38 -2.63 -0.36 -8.48
C LEU A 38 -1.57 0.14 -7.48
N ARG A 39 -1.12 1.39 -7.61
CA ARG A 39 -0.18 2.02 -6.66
C ARG A 39 -0.80 2.14 -5.27
N ALA A 40 -2.05 2.60 -5.19
CA ALA A 40 -2.78 2.72 -3.93
C ALA A 40 -2.96 1.37 -3.25
N THR A 41 -3.33 0.33 -4.01
CA THR A 41 -3.48 -1.05 -3.51
C THR A 41 -2.16 -1.59 -2.95
N ARG A 42 -1.04 -1.38 -3.67
CA ARG A 42 0.29 -1.76 -3.18
C ARG A 42 0.65 -1.04 -1.88
N ALA A 43 0.42 0.27 -1.81
CA ALA A 43 0.70 1.06 -0.62
C ALA A 43 -0.13 0.60 0.59
N ALA A 44 -1.42 0.30 0.39
CA ALA A 44 -2.30 -0.23 1.42
C ALA A 44 -1.80 -1.59 1.95
N ARG A 45 -1.40 -2.50 1.05
CA ARG A 45 -0.83 -3.80 1.43
C ARG A 45 0.45 -3.64 2.26
N LEU A 46 1.40 -2.83 1.79
CA LEU A 46 2.65 -2.58 2.50
C LEU A 46 2.42 -1.95 3.89
N LYS A 47 1.46 -1.04 4.00
CA LYS A 47 1.06 -0.44 5.28
C LYS A 47 0.48 -1.48 6.24
N GLY A 48 -0.31 -2.43 5.74
CA GLY A 48 -0.82 -3.55 6.51
C GLY A 48 0.31 -4.46 7.01
N GLU A 49 1.22 -4.87 6.13
CA GLU A 49 2.39 -5.69 6.47
C GLU A 49 3.27 -4.99 7.52
N PHE A 50 3.56 -3.70 7.33
CA PHE A 50 4.33 -2.92 8.28
C PHE A 50 3.68 -2.88 9.67
N ARG A 51 2.37 -2.60 9.74
CA ARG A 51 1.63 -2.57 11.01
C ARG A 51 1.61 -3.93 11.71
N ASN A 52 1.54 -5.02 10.95
CA ASN A 52 1.57 -6.38 11.50
C ASN A 52 2.94 -6.68 12.13
N ILE A 53 4.02 -6.37 11.41
CA ILE A 53 5.39 -6.53 11.89
C ILE A 53 5.60 -5.67 13.15
N GLN A 54 5.24 -4.38 13.07
CA GLN A 54 5.34 -3.45 14.19
C GLN A 54 4.55 -3.95 15.40
N GLY A 55 3.30 -4.37 15.21
CA GLY A 55 2.44 -4.87 16.30
C GLY A 55 3.00 -6.14 16.95
N TYR A 56 3.53 -7.07 16.16
CA TYR A 56 4.21 -8.25 16.69
C TYR A 56 5.40 -7.88 17.59
N TRP A 57 6.29 -7.01 17.11
CA TRP A 57 7.47 -6.59 17.88
C TRP A 57 7.12 -5.72 19.08
N SER A 58 6.10 -4.86 18.97
CA SER A 58 5.61 -4.07 20.11
C SER A 58 5.06 -4.97 21.22
N ARG A 59 4.36 -6.07 20.90
CA ARG A 59 3.93 -7.05 21.91
C ARG A 59 5.12 -7.74 22.56
N LYS A 60 6.08 -8.23 21.76
CA LYS A 60 7.32 -8.84 22.25
C LYS A 60 8.13 -7.91 23.15
N ALA A 61 8.21 -6.62 22.81
CA ALA A 61 8.90 -5.61 23.62
C ALA A 61 8.19 -5.39 24.96
N LYS A 62 6.85 -5.26 24.95
CA LYS A 62 6.03 -5.14 26.16
C LYS A 62 6.16 -6.34 27.09
N GLU A 63 6.16 -7.56 26.55
CA GLU A 63 6.41 -8.79 27.33
C GLU A 63 7.77 -8.76 28.05
N LYS A 64 8.75 -8.05 27.51
CA LYS A 64 10.09 -7.85 28.09
C LYS A 64 10.22 -6.56 28.92
N GLY A 65 9.12 -5.83 29.15
CA GLY A 65 9.13 -4.56 29.88
C GLY A 65 9.83 -3.42 29.13
N ILE A 66 9.99 -3.52 27.81
CA ILE A 66 10.63 -2.50 26.97
C ILE A 66 9.53 -1.63 26.35
N LEU A 67 9.46 -0.37 26.75
CA LEU A 67 8.46 0.60 26.30
C LEU A 67 9.07 1.80 25.59
N THR A 68 10.36 2.03 25.80
CA THR A 68 11.11 3.16 25.24
C THR A 68 12.33 2.67 24.46
N GLU A 69 12.82 3.52 23.56
CA GLU A 69 14.04 3.26 22.79
C GLU A 69 15.26 3.07 23.70
N ARG A 70 15.37 3.87 24.78
CA ARG A 70 16.45 3.74 25.78
C ARG A 70 16.44 2.39 26.50
N GLU A 71 15.26 1.86 26.80
CA GLU A 71 15.13 0.52 27.40
C GLU A 71 15.50 -0.57 26.42
N LEU A 72 15.17 -0.39 25.13
CA LEU A 72 15.58 -1.31 24.08
C LEU A 72 17.10 -1.31 23.91
N GLU A 73 17.72 -0.14 23.85
CA GLU A 73 19.18 0.00 23.80
C GLU A 73 19.86 -0.67 24.99
N ARG A 74 19.33 -0.50 26.19
CA ARG A 74 19.83 -1.18 27.41
C ARG A 74 19.66 -2.70 27.33
N TYR A 75 18.58 -3.18 26.73
CA TYR A 75 18.31 -4.62 26.56
C TYR A 75 19.21 -5.30 25.51
N LEU A 76 19.66 -4.55 24.51
CA LEU A 76 20.50 -5.06 23.41
C LEU A 76 22.01 -5.03 23.69
N ARG A 77 22.44 -4.38 24.77
CA ARG A 77 23.83 -4.41 25.27
C ARG A 77 24.04 -5.59 26.21
#